data_AF-A0A965KKA9-F1
#
_entry.id   AF-A0A965KKA9-F1
#
_cell.length_a   1.000
_cell.length_b   1.000
_cell.length_c   1.000
_cell.angle_alpha   90.00
_cell.angle_beta   90.00
_cell.angle_gamma   90.00
#
_symmetry.space_group_name_H-M   'P 1'
#
loop_
_entity.id
_entity.type
_entity.pdbx_description
1 polymer ?
#
loop_
_entity_poly.entity_id
_entity_poly.type
_entity_poly.pdbx_seq_one_letter_code
_entity_poly.pdbx_strand_id
1 'polypeptide(L)'
;MHPPVIRQPRRGILPFAALLALGAAGASAGPIQFDGTTTYTQDFQTMTTGTNTVALAGSTMTEVSTFTGGGGVQGWYVYGQLWTTAATSKWVAGDTGSSTTGGFRELIDTQPTVGRALGSLASSSAGGFFGLVLQNSSSQTINSLSIAYDAVMNRNPNGTGVVNTYALGYAVSSAAVVTATQASAGTAGTFGATLSTTTLGFSTPATGTGSPSSTAVTYNPLLKIGTITGTLSSLGWGAGQYLYIAWNDLNDTGNDATAGVDNFRLSVPAGVRSLTWALIVNGTWDSATANFTSGGSSTAFVANDNVTFDNVAGGVISLSGSLAPTSVTVSATSGTYTFNGATAADKITGGTSIAKSGAGTLILTSANDFTGGVTITGGTVQFDGSGRLGSGPQWQRRQSRQHFGRGRIDVGQCPLDRRQWRHY
;
A
#
# COMPACT_ATOMS: atom_id res chain seq x y z
N MET A 1 62.39 14.70 -37.00
CA MET A 1 61.13 15.36 -36.62
C MET A 1 60.12 14.28 -36.27
N HIS A 2 59.83 14.07 -34.98
CA HIS A 2 58.74 13.19 -34.53
C HIS A 2 57.58 14.07 -34.01
N PRO A 3 56.32 13.80 -34.39
CA PRO A 3 55.19 14.63 -34.01
C PRO A 3 54.74 14.34 -32.55
N PRO A 4 54.08 15.31 -31.88
CA PRO A 4 53.67 15.13 -30.49
C PRO A 4 52.40 14.28 -30.37
N VAL A 5 52.39 13.39 -29.38
CA VAL A 5 51.26 12.52 -29.03
C VAL A 5 50.19 13.34 -28.29
N ILE A 6 49.00 13.47 -28.88
CA ILE A 6 47.82 14.05 -28.24
C ILE A 6 47.24 13.01 -27.27
N ARG A 7 47.24 13.30 -25.96
CA ARG A 7 46.52 12.49 -24.96
C ARG A 7 45.03 12.87 -24.98
N GLN A 8 44.16 11.92 -25.31
CA GLN A 8 42.71 12.09 -25.12
C GLN A 8 42.32 11.94 -23.63
N PRO A 9 41.30 12.69 -23.16
CA PRO A 9 40.84 12.60 -21.78
C PRO A 9 40.09 11.28 -21.52
N ARG A 10 40.42 10.64 -20.40
CA ARG A 10 39.76 9.42 -19.91
C ARG A 10 38.29 9.71 -19.62
N ARG A 11 37.40 8.93 -20.23
CA ARG A 11 35.96 8.90 -19.92
C ARG A 11 35.78 8.45 -18.47
N GLY A 12 35.10 9.27 -17.67
CA GLY A 12 34.70 8.93 -16.30
C GLY A 12 33.74 7.75 -16.29
N ILE A 13 34.07 6.74 -15.50
CA ILE A 13 33.21 5.61 -15.19
C ILE A 13 32.20 6.10 -14.14
N LEU A 14 30.92 6.13 -14.50
CA LEU A 14 29.82 6.34 -13.56
C LEU A 14 29.70 5.10 -12.67
N PRO A 15 29.61 5.21 -11.34
CA PRO A 15 29.40 4.05 -10.50
C PRO A 15 27.96 3.55 -10.67
N PHE A 16 27.82 2.32 -11.17
CA PHE A 16 26.59 1.54 -11.05
C PHE A 16 26.33 1.32 -9.56
N ALA A 17 25.16 1.73 -9.07
CA ALA A 17 24.67 1.33 -7.76
C ALA A 17 24.51 -0.20 -7.77
N ALA A 18 25.30 -0.89 -6.95
CA ALA A 18 25.17 -2.32 -6.76
C ALA A 18 23.84 -2.62 -6.06
N LEU A 19 22.92 -3.24 -6.80
CA LEU A 19 21.71 -3.85 -6.25
C LEU A 19 22.15 -5.09 -5.48
N LEU A 20 22.29 -4.96 -4.16
CA LEU A 20 22.57 -6.09 -3.28
C LEU A 20 21.29 -6.92 -3.15
N ALA A 21 21.14 -7.92 -4.02
CA ALA A 21 20.21 -9.01 -3.78
C ALA A 21 20.71 -9.74 -2.52
N LEU A 22 20.02 -9.57 -1.40
CA LEU A 22 20.25 -10.41 -0.22
C LEU A 22 19.88 -11.85 -0.61
N GLY A 23 20.90 -12.66 -0.87
CA GLY A 23 20.76 -14.10 -0.96
C GLY A 23 20.15 -14.62 0.33
N ALA A 24 19.04 -15.35 0.20
CA ALA A 24 18.31 -15.99 1.27
C ALA A 24 19.22 -16.96 2.04
N ALA A 25 19.71 -16.53 3.20
CA ALA A 25 20.33 -17.39 4.19
C ALA A 25 19.46 -17.36 5.46
N GLY A 26 18.62 -18.40 5.62
CA GLY A 26 18.11 -18.85 6.93
C GLY A 26 17.24 -17.90 7.75
N ALA A 27 16.34 -17.13 7.14
CA ALA A 27 15.29 -16.43 7.89
C ALA A 27 14.08 -17.36 8.13
N SER A 28 13.57 -17.37 9.37
CA SER A 28 12.38 -18.15 9.77
C SER A 28 11.12 -17.60 9.11
N ALA A 29 10.17 -18.48 8.77
CA ALA A 29 8.83 -18.12 8.29
C ALA A 29 8.23 -16.94 9.09
N GLY A 30 7.77 -15.91 8.38
CA GLY A 30 7.12 -14.75 8.98
C GLY A 30 6.89 -13.58 8.00
N PRO A 31 6.20 -12.52 8.46
CA PRO A 31 6.00 -11.30 7.68
C PRO A 31 7.33 -10.62 7.31
N ILE A 32 7.35 -9.98 6.13
CA ILE A 32 8.51 -9.19 5.70
C ILE A 32 8.65 -7.94 6.56
N GLN A 33 9.84 -7.71 7.12
CA GLN A 33 10.15 -6.48 7.83
C GLN A 33 10.45 -5.37 6.82
N PHE A 34 9.55 -4.38 6.70
CA PHE A 34 9.68 -3.28 5.77
C PHE A 34 10.14 -2.01 6.50
N ASP A 35 11.35 -1.56 6.17
CA ASP A 35 12.01 -0.42 6.82
C ASP A 35 11.53 0.96 6.30
N GLY A 36 10.63 0.99 5.32
CA GLY A 36 10.11 2.22 4.72
C GLY A 36 11.06 2.87 3.69
N THR A 37 12.18 2.25 3.35
CA THR A 37 13.22 2.82 2.49
C THR A 37 13.71 1.85 1.41
N THR A 38 13.86 0.58 1.74
CA THR A 38 14.35 -0.46 0.85
C THR A 38 13.20 -0.98 -0.01
N THR A 39 13.37 -0.97 -1.34
CA THR A 39 12.41 -1.62 -2.24
C THR A 39 12.37 -3.12 -1.97
N TYR A 40 11.20 -3.65 -1.65
CA TYR A 40 10.96 -5.09 -1.58
C TYR A 40 10.66 -5.65 -2.96
N THR A 41 11.21 -6.82 -3.28
CA THR A 41 10.95 -7.54 -4.53
C THR A 41 10.73 -9.03 -4.29
N GLN A 42 9.83 -9.64 -5.06
CA GLN A 42 9.66 -11.09 -5.13
C GLN A 42 9.42 -11.52 -6.59
N ASP A 43 10.34 -12.32 -7.12
CA ASP A 43 10.28 -12.89 -8.48
C ASP A 43 9.86 -14.37 -8.49
N PHE A 44 9.55 -14.95 -7.32
CA PHE A 44 9.17 -16.36 -7.15
C PHE A 44 10.12 -17.43 -7.70
N GLN A 45 11.28 -17.06 -8.25
CA GLN A 45 12.20 -17.98 -8.91
C GLN A 45 12.89 -18.96 -7.95
N THR A 46 12.82 -18.68 -6.65
CA THR A 46 13.33 -19.57 -5.59
C THR A 46 12.40 -20.72 -5.25
N MET A 47 11.15 -20.73 -5.75
CA MET A 47 10.26 -21.89 -5.63
C MET A 47 10.84 -23.10 -6.39
N THR A 48 10.40 -24.29 -6.01
CA THR A 48 10.85 -25.55 -6.60
C THR A 48 9.67 -26.48 -6.85
N THR A 49 9.83 -27.43 -7.78
CA THR A 49 8.82 -28.46 -7.96
C THR A 49 8.81 -29.41 -6.77
N GLY A 50 7.62 -29.87 -6.38
CA GLY A 50 7.44 -30.66 -5.15
C GLY A 50 6.23 -31.58 -5.23
N THR A 51 6.07 -32.46 -4.24
CA THR A 51 4.90 -33.33 -4.14
C THR A 51 3.72 -32.59 -3.51
N ASN A 52 2.52 -32.74 -4.09
CA ASN A 52 1.29 -32.04 -3.69
C ASN A 52 0.64 -32.65 -2.43
N THR A 53 1.41 -32.73 -1.34
CA THR A 53 1.05 -33.49 -0.13
C THR A 53 0.62 -32.60 1.03
N VAL A 54 0.57 -31.27 0.85
CA VAL A 54 0.27 -30.35 1.95
C VAL A 54 -1.24 -30.19 2.14
N ALA A 55 -1.71 -30.61 3.31
CA ALA A 55 -3.03 -30.29 3.82
C ALA A 55 -3.07 -28.84 4.29
N LEU A 56 -3.97 -28.04 3.73
CA LEU A 56 -4.21 -26.68 4.18
C LEU A 56 -5.54 -26.65 4.97
N ALA A 57 -5.51 -26.02 6.14
CA ALA A 57 -6.70 -25.83 6.96
C ALA A 57 -7.48 -24.58 6.53
N GLY A 58 -8.80 -24.72 6.42
CA GLY A 58 -9.68 -23.62 6.04
C GLY A 58 -9.48 -22.42 6.96
N SER A 59 -9.56 -21.23 6.37
CA SER A 59 -9.47 -19.97 7.11
C SER A 59 -8.21 -19.82 7.97
N THR A 60 -7.11 -20.43 7.54
CA THR A 60 -5.80 -20.34 8.21
C THR A 60 -4.80 -19.68 7.28
N MET A 61 -4.03 -18.71 7.77
CA MET A 61 -2.91 -18.14 7.03
C MET A 61 -1.76 -19.15 7.03
N THR A 62 -1.37 -19.66 5.86
CA THR A 62 -0.24 -20.58 5.74
C THR A 62 0.81 -20.00 4.80
N GLU A 63 2.05 -19.96 5.24
CA GLU A 63 3.13 -19.29 4.51
C GLU A 63 3.69 -20.17 3.39
N VAL A 64 3.94 -19.59 2.22
CA VAL A 64 4.40 -20.29 1.03
C VAL A 64 5.72 -21.01 1.28
N SER A 65 6.68 -20.36 1.94
CA SER A 65 7.99 -20.93 2.29
C SER A 65 7.92 -22.22 3.12
N THR A 66 6.79 -22.50 3.78
CA THR A 66 6.59 -23.73 4.56
C THR A 66 6.15 -24.92 3.73
N PHE A 67 5.78 -24.70 2.46
CA PHE A 67 5.36 -25.76 1.56
C PHE A 67 6.55 -26.50 0.95
N THR A 68 6.35 -27.80 0.70
CA THR A 68 7.18 -28.50 -0.28
C THR A 68 7.03 -27.80 -1.63
N GLY A 69 8.15 -27.34 -2.17
CA GLY A 69 8.19 -26.53 -3.39
C GLY A 69 8.01 -25.02 -3.20
N GLY A 70 7.71 -24.55 -1.98
CA GLY A 70 7.52 -23.13 -1.69
C GLY A 70 8.80 -22.29 -1.68
N GLY A 71 9.97 -22.94 -1.64
CA GLY A 71 11.27 -22.28 -1.78
C GLY A 71 11.53 -21.18 -0.75
N GLY A 72 12.22 -20.12 -1.19
CA GLY A 72 12.59 -18.97 -0.38
C GLY A 72 11.51 -17.88 -0.29
N VAL A 73 10.25 -18.18 -0.62
CA VAL A 73 9.16 -17.20 -0.74
C VAL A 73 8.57 -16.88 0.64
N GLN A 74 9.28 -16.06 1.41
CA GLN A 74 8.91 -15.65 2.76
C GLN A 74 7.91 -14.50 2.75
N GLY A 75 7.07 -14.44 3.79
CA GLY A 75 6.06 -13.40 3.98
C GLY A 75 4.90 -13.44 2.98
N TRP A 76 4.89 -14.39 2.05
CA TRP A 76 3.75 -14.69 1.20
C TRP A 76 2.93 -15.81 1.82
N TYR A 77 1.62 -15.65 1.80
CA TYR A 77 0.67 -16.56 2.43
C TYR A 77 -0.44 -16.95 1.47
N VAL A 78 -1.06 -18.07 1.79
CA VAL A 78 -2.35 -18.50 1.22
C VAL A 78 -3.38 -18.61 2.33
N TYR A 79 -4.65 -18.37 1.99
CA TYR A 79 -5.79 -18.42 2.89
C TYR A 79 -7.01 -18.97 2.16
N GLY A 80 -7.48 -20.15 2.54
CA GLY A 80 -8.65 -20.79 1.94
C GLY A 80 -9.97 -20.32 2.55
N GLN A 81 -10.92 -19.87 1.73
CA GLN A 81 -12.25 -19.44 2.19
C GLN A 81 -13.37 -20.44 1.86
N LEU A 82 -13.22 -21.27 0.81
CA LEU A 82 -14.28 -22.14 0.28
C LEU A 82 -14.04 -23.65 0.52
N TRP A 83 -13.27 -24.03 1.54
CA TRP A 83 -12.83 -25.41 1.72
C TRP A 83 -13.86 -26.26 2.47
N THR A 84 -14.54 -27.15 1.76
CA THR A 84 -15.63 -28.00 2.30
C THR A 84 -15.28 -29.48 2.45
N THR A 85 -14.15 -29.94 1.90
CA THR A 85 -13.71 -31.35 1.97
C THR A 85 -12.47 -31.54 2.85
N ALA A 86 -12.58 -32.45 3.82
CA ALA A 86 -11.47 -32.95 4.63
C ALA A 86 -10.62 -33.97 3.83
N ALA A 87 -9.76 -33.51 2.91
CA ALA A 87 -8.66 -34.28 2.27
C ALA A 87 -7.83 -33.37 1.31
N THR A 88 -6.96 -32.50 1.85
CA THR A 88 -5.48 -32.60 1.94
C THR A 88 -4.58 -32.37 0.70
N SER A 89 -5.05 -31.82 -0.42
CA SER A 89 -4.14 -31.31 -1.49
C SER A 89 -4.65 -30.00 -2.12
N LYS A 90 -4.48 -28.86 -1.43
CA LYS A 90 -4.88 -27.51 -1.92
C LYS A 90 -3.68 -26.62 -2.31
N TRP A 91 -2.49 -27.20 -2.30
CA TRP A 91 -1.25 -26.63 -2.84
C TRP A 91 -0.73 -27.53 -3.96
N VAL A 92 -0.39 -26.93 -5.10
CA VAL A 92 0.25 -27.61 -6.24
C VAL A 92 1.61 -26.99 -6.52
N ALA A 93 2.68 -27.73 -6.29
CA ALA A 93 4.03 -27.33 -6.69
C ALA A 93 4.30 -27.81 -8.13
N GLY A 94 4.84 -26.93 -8.96
CA GLY A 94 5.26 -27.25 -10.33
C GLY A 94 4.13 -27.41 -11.34
N ASP A 95 3.11 -26.55 -11.31
CA ASP A 95 2.00 -26.64 -12.26
C ASP A 95 2.35 -26.09 -13.65
N THR A 96 2.33 -26.97 -14.64
CA THR A 96 2.53 -26.64 -16.07
C THR A 96 1.25 -26.18 -16.77
N GLY A 97 0.14 -25.99 -16.04
CA GLY A 97 -1.17 -25.64 -16.58
C GLY A 97 -1.99 -26.86 -17.01
N SER A 98 -1.51 -28.07 -16.74
CA SER A 98 -2.22 -29.32 -17.06
C SER A 98 -3.18 -29.75 -15.95
N SER A 99 -3.01 -29.24 -14.72
CA SER A 99 -3.88 -29.54 -13.58
C SER A 99 -5.20 -28.78 -13.65
N THR A 100 -6.30 -29.47 -13.34
CA THR A 100 -7.64 -28.87 -13.15
C THR A 100 -8.10 -28.90 -11.69
N THR A 101 -7.23 -29.34 -10.77
CA THR A 101 -7.54 -29.39 -9.35
C THR A 101 -7.51 -27.99 -8.76
N GLY A 102 -8.63 -27.53 -8.21
CA GLY A 102 -8.71 -26.23 -7.58
C GLY A 102 -7.80 -26.12 -6.34
N GLY A 103 -7.09 -25.00 -6.22
CA GLY A 103 -6.12 -24.74 -5.17
C GLY A 103 -5.11 -23.65 -5.52
N PHE A 104 -4.25 -23.35 -4.56
CA PHE A 104 -3.09 -22.47 -4.74
C PHE A 104 -1.93 -23.24 -5.36
N ARG A 105 -1.06 -22.53 -6.08
CA ARG A 105 -0.09 -23.19 -6.94
C ARG A 105 1.13 -22.33 -7.24
N GLU A 106 2.24 -23.03 -7.41
CA GLU A 106 3.39 -22.57 -8.16
C GLU A 106 3.10 -22.82 -9.64
N LEU A 107 2.94 -21.75 -10.41
CA LEU A 107 2.83 -21.81 -11.86
C LEU A 107 4.25 -21.92 -12.43
N ILE A 108 4.47 -22.85 -13.35
CA ILE A 108 5.76 -23.03 -14.01
C ILE A 108 5.60 -23.10 -15.53
N ASP A 109 6.64 -22.71 -16.23
CA ASP A 109 6.86 -23.11 -17.61
C ASP A 109 7.96 -24.19 -17.72
N THR A 110 8.28 -24.63 -18.95
CA THR A 110 9.33 -25.63 -19.17
C THR A 110 10.48 -25.08 -20.03
N GLN A 111 10.72 -23.77 -19.92
CA GLN A 111 11.89 -23.15 -20.55
C GLN A 111 13.20 -23.60 -19.88
N PRO A 112 14.36 -23.47 -20.56
CA PRO A 112 15.66 -23.85 -19.97
C PRO A 112 15.94 -23.17 -18.63
N THR A 113 15.54 -21.90 -18.50
CA THR A 113 15.38 -21.22 -17.21
C THR A 113 13.90 -21.21 -16.89
N VAL A 114 13.49 -22.07 -15.96
CA VAL A 114 12.07 -22.24 -15.60
C VAL A 114 11.53 -20.93 -15.03
N GLY A 115 10.54 -20.34 -15.71
CA GLY A 115 9.75 -19.24 -15.17
C GLY A 115 8.81 -19.74 -14.06
N ARG A 116 8.68 -18.98 -12.97
CA ARG A 116 7.86 -19.36 -11.82
C ARG A 116 6.99 -18.18 -11.36
N ALA A 117 5.78 -18.48 -10.91
CA ALA A 117 4.88 -17.48 -10.36
C ALA A 117 3.99 -18.08 -9.28
N LEU A 118 3.47 -17.25 -8.37
CA LEU A 118 2.49 -17.67 -7.37
C LEU A 118 1.08 -17.34 -7.85
N GLY A 119 0.17 -18.31 -7.78
CA GLY A 119 -1.21 -18.07 -8.18
C GLY A 119 -2.17 -19.15 -7.70
N SER A 120 -3.31 -19.22 -8.37
CA SER A 120 -4.39 -20.14 -8.01
C SER A 120 -5.22 -20.56 -9.22
N LEU A 121 -5.95 -21.64 -9.02
CA LEU A 121 -7.09 -22.05 -9.83
C LEU A 121 -8.27 -22.19 -8.88
N ALA A 122 -9.27 -21.32 -8.98
CA ALA A 122 -10.48 -21.44 -8.19
C ALA A 122 -11.35 -22.63 -8.64
N SER A 123 -12.22 -23.06 -7.73
CA SER A 123 -13.25 -24.08 -7.93
C SER A 123 -14.32 -23.95 -6.84
N SER A 124 -15.45 -24.62 -7.02
CA SER A 124 -16.52 -24.70 -6.02
C SER A 124 -16.11 -25.26 -4.65
N SER A 125 -14.92 -25.85 -4.53
CA SER A 125 -14.38 -26.41 -3.28
C SER A 125 -12.98 -25.86 -2.91
N ALA A 126 -12.47 -24.90 -3.68
CA ALA A 126 -11.16 -24.30 -3.46
C ALA A 126 -11.14 -22.89 -4.03
N GLY A 127 -11.06 -21.91 -3.14
CA GLY A 127 -10.93 -20.50 -3.49
C GLY A 127 -10.54 -19.72 -2.24
N GLY A 128 -10.09 -18.49 -2.45
CA GLY A 128 -9.62 -17.63 -1.37
C GLY A 128 -8.48 -16.74 -1.83
N PHE A 129 -7.57 -16.47 -0.92
CA PHE A 129 -6.57 -15.42 -1.09
C PHE A 129 -5.16 -15.98 -1.12
N PHE A 130 -4.32 -15.39 -1.96
CA PHE A 130 -2.88 -15.43 -1.81
C PHE A 130 -2.33 -14.01 -1.77
N GLY A 131 -1.21 -13.80 -1.09
CA GLY A 131 -0.74 -12.43 -0.91
C GLY A 131 0.45 -12.30 0.00
N LEU A 132 0.84 -11.05 0.25
CA LEU A 132 2.00 -10.65 1.01
C LEU A 132 1.57 -10.02 2.34
N VAL A 133 2.30 -10.33 3.41
CA VAL A 133 2.21 -9.62 4.69
C VAL A 133 3.55 -8.99 5.03
N LEU A 134 3.53 -7.70 5.30
CA LEU A 134 4.69 -6.95 5.78
C LEU A 134 4.41 -6.38 7.17
N GLN A 135 5.44 -6.24 7.98
CA GLN A 135 5.43 -5.45 9.20
C GLN A 135 6.24 -4.18 9.00
N ASN A 136 5.70 -3.04 9.42
CA ASN A 136 6.44 -1.78 9.39
C ASN A 136 7.49 -1.81 10.51
N SER A 137 8.74 -2.04 10.15
CA SER A 137 9.87 -2.04 11.09
C SER A 137 10.51 -0.66 11.22
N SER A 138 10.04 0.34 10.47
CA SER A 138 10.46 1.73 10.61
C SER A 138 9.85 2.38 11.85
N SER A 139 10.39 3.52 12.25
CA SER A 139 9.79 4.38 13.29
C SER A 139 8.66 5.28 12.78
N GLN A 140 8.39 5.28 11.47
CA GLN A 140 7.50 6.25 10.83
C GLN A 140 6.16 5.62 10.45
N THR A 141 5.13 6.47 10.31
CA THR A 141 3.88 6.06 9.64
C THR A 141 4.05 6.16 8.13
N ILE A 142 3.82 5.05 7.43
CA ILE A 142 3.88 4.96 5.97
C ILE A 142 2.48 5.18 5.42
N ASN A 143 2.31 6.23 4.60
CA ASN A 143 0.99 6.59 4.05
C ASN A 143 0.81 6.18 2.59
N SER A 144 1.90 5.96 1.86
CA SER A 144 1.85 5.62 0.43
C SER A 144 2.87 4.55 0.06
N LEU A 145 2.47 3.62 -0.79
CA LEU A 145 3.32 2.56 -1.35
C LEU A 145 3.05 2.41 -2.83
N SER A 146 4.11 2.48 -3.64
CA SER A 146 4.09 2.06 -5.03
C SER A 146 4.17 0.55 -5.13
N ILE A 147 3.25 -0.03 -5.86
CA ILE A 147 3.18 -1.46 -6.17
C ILE A 147 3.36 -1.64 -7.67
N ALA A 148 4.10 -2.68 -8.06
CA ALA A 148 3.99 -3.22 -9.39
C ALA A 148 4.26 -4.71 -9.42
N TYR A 149 3.70 -5.40 -10.41
CA TYR A 149 3.90 -6.82 -10.64
C TYR A 149 3.46 -7.17 -12.06
N ASP A 150 3.85 -8.35 -12.52
CA ASP A 150 3.36 -8.94 -13.74
C ASP A 150 2.24 -9.93 -13.42
N ALA A 151 1.07 -9.72 -14.02
CA ALA A 151 0.02 -10.72 -14.05
C ALA A 151 0.38 -11.75 -15.11
N VAL A 152 0.38 -13.02 -14.75
CA VAL A 152 0.77 -14.12 -15.64
C VAL A 152 -0.23 -15.27 -15.59
N MET A 153 -0.24 -16.12 -16.61
CA MET A 153 -1.03 -17.34 -16.65
C MET A 153 -0.31 -18.48 -17.36
N ASN A 154 -0.57 -19.72 -16.93
CA ASN A 154 -0.09 -20.95 -17.58
C ASN A 154 -1.23 -21.75 -18.23
N ARG A 155 -2.49 -21.41 -17.97
CA ARG A 155 -3.65 -22.13 -18.50
C ARG A 155 -4.85 -21.22 -18.68
N ASN A 156 -5.52 -21.39 -19.80
CA ASN A 156 -6.88 -20.95 -19.99
C ASN A 156 -7.83 -22.14 -20.22
N PRO A 157 -8.98 -22.23 -19.55
CA PRO A 157 -9.97 -23.28 -19.69
C PRO A 157 -10.61 -23.32 -21.08
N ASN A 158 -11.24 -24.46 -21.38
CA ASN A 158 -12.25 -24.53 -22.42
C ASN A 158 -13.54 -23.84 -21.97
N GLY A 159 -14.15 -23.05 -22.83
CA GLY A 159 -15.41 -22.36 -22.58
C GLY A 159 -15.51 -21.03 -23.33
N THR A 160 -16.69 -20.42 -23.31
CA THR A 160 -16.91 -19.10 -23.91
C THR A 160 -17.17 -18.09 -22.79
N GLY A 161 -16.35 -17.04 -22.72
CA GLY A 161 -16.62 -15.87 -21.89
C GLY A 161 -16.28 -15.97 -20.41
N VAL A 162 -15.56 -17.01 -19.97
CA VAL A 162 -15.06 -17.07 -18.58
C VAL A 162 -13.83 -16.17 -18.46
N VAL A 163 -13.99 -15.06 -17.75
CA VAL A 163 -12.91 -14.14 -17.38
C VAL A 163 -12.73 -14.28 -15.88
N ASN A 164 -11.56 -14.74 -15.46
CA ASN A 164 -11.27 -14.91 -14.05
C ASN A 164 -10.67 -13.64 -13.49
N THR A 165 -11.25 -13.13 -12.41
CA THR A 165 -10.85 -11.87 -11.80
C THR A 165 -10.15 -12.10 -10.47
N TYR A 166 -8.92 -11.62 -10.39
CA TYR A 166 -8.08 -11.64 -9.21
C TYR A 166 -8.10 -10.25 -8.57
N ALA A 167 -9.15 -9.98 -7.79
CA ALA A 167 -9.31 -8.67 -7.15
C ALA A 167 -8.25 -8.47 -6.06
N LEU A 168 -7.54 -7.36 -6.09
CA LEU A 168 -6.57 -7.02 -5.04
C LEU A 168 -7.24 -6.20 -3.93
N GLY A 169 -7.06 -6.65 -2.70
CA GLY A 169 -7.44 -5.93 -1.48
C GLY A 169 -6.25 -5.73 -0.55
N TYR A 170 -6.36 -4.76 0.35
CA TYR A 170 -5.34 -4.51 1.37
C TYR A 170 -5.93 -4.11 2.73
N ALA A 171 -5.18 -4.31 3.81
CA ALA A 171 -5.56 -3.81 5.14
C ALA A 171 -4.32 -3.48 5.98
N VAL A 172 -4.40 -2.40 6.75
CA VAL A 172 -3.47 -2.10 7.83
C VAL A 172 -4.09 -2.59 9.14
N SER A 173 -3.33 -3.35 9.93
CA SER A 173 -3.81 -3.97 11.16
C SER A 173 -2.73 -3.97 12.24
N SER A 174 -3.12 -3.82 13.49
CA SER A 174 -2.25 -4.06 14.65
C SER A 174 -2.12 -5.56 14.99
N ALA A 175 -2.99 -6.42 14.42
CA ALA A 175 -2.93 -7.86 14.63
C ALA A 175 -1.88 -8.51 13.73
N ALA A 176 -0.99 -9.28 14.35
CA ALA A 176 -0.04 -10.15 13.67
C ALA A 176 -0.74 -11.29 12.91
N VAL A 177 0.02 -11.97 12.06
CA VAL A 177 -0.50 -13.09 11.27
C VAL A 177 -1.04 -14.19 12.18
N VAL A 178 -2.28 -14.60 11.94
CA VAL A 178 -2.92 -15.70 12.68
C VAL A 178 -2.71 -17.01 11.92
N THR A 179 -1.81 -17.84 12.43
CA THR A 179 -1.50 -19.19 11.90
C THR A 179 -2.26 -20.32 12.60
N ALA A 180 -3.15 -19.98 13.55
CA ALA A 180 -3.97 -20.95 14.25
C ALA A 180 -4.95 -21.65 13.29
N THR A 181 -5.07 -22.97 13.42
CA THR A 181 -6.01 -23.78 12.64
C THR A 181 -7.45 -23.29 12.91
N GLN A 182 -8.13 -22.81 11.86
CA GLN A 182 -9.52 -22.34 11.86
C GLN A 182 -9.76 -20.95 12.52
N ALA A 183 -9.02 -19.91 12.12
CA ALA A 183 -9.48 -18.55 12.41
C ALA A 183 -10.90 -18.34 11.84
N SER A 184 -11.79 -17.69 12.57
CA SER A 184 -13.13 -17.41 12.05
C SER A 184 -13.03 -16.53 10.80
N ALA A 185 -13.92 -16.69 9.82
CA ALA A 185 -14.00 -15.74 8.72
C ALA A 185 -14.15 -14.31 9.27
N GLY A 186 -13.46 -13.33 8.68
CA GLY A 186 -13.44 -11.96 9.21
C GLY A 186 -12.36 -11.68 10.27
N THR A 187 -11.60 -12.67 10.74
CA THR A 187 -10.62 -12.48 11.82
C THR A 187 -9.47 -11.55 11.38
N ALA A 188 -9.21 -10.51 12.18
CA ALA A 188 -8.05 -9.64 12.01
C ALA A 188 -6.74 -10.45 12.06
N GLY A 189 -5.75 -10.07 11.26
CA GLY A 189 -4.52 -10.84 11.12
C GLY A 189 -4.59 -11.97 10.08
N THR A 190 -5.66 -11.98 9.27
CA THR A 190 -5.84 -12.91 8.14
C THR A 190 -6.31 -12.17 6.90
N PHE A 191 -6.19 -12.80 5.73
CA PHE A 191 -6.79 -12.29 4.49
C PHE A 191 -8.32 -12.39 4.47
N GLY A 192 -8.94 -13.13 5.40
CA GLY A 192 -10.39 -13.15 5.58
C GLY A 192 -10.96 -11.92 6.28
N ALA A 193 -10.14 -11.00 6.78
CA ALA A 193 -10.58 -9.73 7.37
C ALA A 193 -11.21 -8.80 6.31
N THR A 194 -11.84 -7.71 6.76
CA THR A 194 -12.32 -6.67 5.83
C THR A 194 -11.13 -5.97 5.18
N LEU A 195 -10.90 -6.23 3.89
CA LEU A 195 -9.88 -5.57 3.09
C LEU A 195 -10.47 -4.36 2.35
N SER A 196 -9.70 -3.27 2.30
CA SER A 196 -9.94 -2.14 1.41
C SER A 196 -9.76 -2.57 -0.05
N THR A 197 -10.69 -2.19 -0.91
CA THR A 197 -10.63 -2.48 -2.35
C THR A 197 -9.67 -1.55 -3.08
N THR A 198 -9.10 -2.01 -4.19
CA THR A 198 -8.29 -1.19 -5.10
C THR A 198 -8.44 -1.67 -6.54
N THR A 199 -8.04 -0.83 -7.50
CA THR A 199 -8.01 -1.16 -8.93
C THR A 199 -6.77 -1.94 -9.35
N LEU A 200 -5.89 -2.29 -8.40
CA LEU A 200 -4.64 -3.00 -8.64
C LEU A 200 -4.81 -4.53 -8.75
N GLY A 201 -6.05 -5.03 -8.89
CA GLY A 201 -6.30 -6.41 -9.29
C GLY A 201 -6.07 -6.62 -10.79
N PHE A 202 -6.27 -7.85 -11.26
CA PHE A 202 -6.21 -8.15 -12.69
C PHE A 202 -7.31 -9.14 -13.11
N SER A 203 -7.48 -9.34 -14.40
CA SER A 203 -8.35 -10.38 -14.94
C SER A 203 -7.70 -11.07 -16.12
N THR A 204 -8.03 -12.33 -16.35
CA THR A 204 -7.54 -13.04 -17.54
C THR A 204 -8.12 -12.43 -18.82
N PRO A 205 -7.43 -12.55 -19.97
CA PRO A 205 -7.89 -11.91 -21.20
C PRO A 205 -9.28 -12.39 -21.65
N ALA A 206 -10.18 -11.46 -21.98
CA ALA A 206 -11.48 -11.78 -22.56
C ALA A 206 -11.42 -12.03 -24.08
N THR A 207 -10.41 -11.46 -24.74
CA THR A 207 -10.22 -11.50 -26.21
C THR A 207 -8.74 -11.57 -26.56
N GLY A 208 -8.41 -12.10 -27.76
CA GLY A 208 -7.04 -12.15 -28.25
C GLY A 208 -6.20 -13.26 -27.60
N THR A 209 -4.89 -13.07 -27.54
CA THR A 209 -3.97 -14.03 -26.89
C THR A 209 -4.32 -14.18 -25.41
N GLY A 210 -4.46 -15.42 -24.94
CA GLY A 210 -4.85 -15.69 -23.56
C GLY A 210 -6.38 -15.80 -23.33
N SER A 211 -7.20 -15.59 -24.36
CA SER A 211 -8.67 -15.61 -24.24
C SER A 211 -9.32 -16.99 -24.38
N PRO A 212 -10.50 -17.21 -23.75
CA PRO A 212 -11.15 -18.52 -23.71
C PRO A 212 -11.39 -19.08 -25.11
N SER A 213 -11.20 -20.39 -25.26
CA SER A 213 -11.41 -21.10 -26.52
C SER A 213 -12.26 -22.35 -26.33
N SER A 214 -12.70 -23.01 -27.41
CA SER A 214 -13.43 -24.27 -27.32
C SER A 214 -12.62 -25.41 -26.69
N THR A 215 -11.29 -25.26 -26.63
CA THR A 215 -10.36 -26.21 -26.04
C THR A 215 -9.52 -25.53 -24.96
N ALA A 216 -9.12 -26.27 -23.92
CA ALA A 216 -8.20 -25.73 -22.93
C ALA A 216 -6.83 -25.49 -23.57
N VAL A 217 -6.20 -24.37 -23.23
CA VAL A 217 -4.89 -23.98 -23.77
C VAL A 217 -3.92 -23.81 -22.60
N THR A 218 -2.74 -24.41 -22.73
CA THR A 218 -1.61 -24.23 -21.81
C THR A 218 -0.58 -23.30 -22.44
N TYR A 219 0.09 -22.48 -21.63
CA TYR A 219 1.10 -21.52 -22.08
C TYR A 219 2.49 -21.89 -21.57
N ASN A 220 3.45 -21.94 -22.50
CA ASN A 220 4.86 -22.19 -22.24
C ASN A 220 5.70 -21.39 -23.28
N PRO A 221 6.42 -20.32 -22.91
CA PRO A 221 6.62 -19.78 -21.55
C PRO A 221 5.32 -19.29 -20.89
N LEU A 222 5.39 -18.96 -19.59
CA LEU A 222 4.28 -18.31 -18.89
C LEU A 222 3.79 -17.09 -19.69
N LEU A 223 2.48 -17.01 -19.95
CA LEU A 223 1.91 -15.90 -20.68
C LEU A 223 1.76 -14.70 -19.74
N LYS A 224 2.49 -13.62 -20.01
CA LYS A 224 2.29 -12.34 -19.36
C LYS A 224 1.01 -11.68 -19.87
N ILE A 225 0.02 -11.57 -18.98
CA ILE A 225 -1.25 -10.88 -19.22
C ILE A 225 -1.00 -9.37 -19.29
N GLY A 226 -0.18 -8.84 -18.38
CA GLY A 226 0.18 -7.43 -18.34
C GLY A 226 1.02 -7.06 -17.12
N THR A 227 1.63 -5.88 -17.16
CA THR A 227 2.26 -5.29 -15.97
C THR A 227 1.25 -4.37 -15.30
N ILE A 228 0.97 -4.63 -14.03
CA ILE A 228 0.12 -3.79 -13.20
C ILE A 228 1.01 -2.88 -12.37
N THR A 229 0.69 -1.58 -12.34
CA THR A 229 1.39 -0.60 -11.50
C THR A 229 0.40 0.37 -10.86
N GLY A 230 0.72 0.86 -9.67
CA GLY A 230 0.02 1.99 -9.06
C GLY A 230 0.39 2.19 -7.60
N THR A 231 -0.40 2.99 -6.89
CA THR A 231 -0.07 3.44 -5.54
C THR A 231 -1.21 3.16 -4.57
N LEU A 232 -0.92 2.49 -3.46
CA LEU A 232 -1.77 2.52 -2.28
C LEU A 232 -1.51 3.83 -1.55
N SER A 233 -2.56 4.53 -1.14
CA SER A 233 -2.47 5.84 -0.50
C SER A 233 -3.32 5.88 0.76
N SER A 234 -3.08 6.88 1.61
CA SER A 234 -3.80 7.07 2.88
C SER A 234 -3.75 5.83 3.79
N LEU A 235 -2.64 5.10 3.77
CA LEU A 235 -2.49 3.83 4.49
C LEU A 235 -2.55 4.01 6.01
N GLY A 236 -1.96 5.09 6.54
CA GLY A 236 -1.80 5.25 7.99
C GLY A 236 -1.03 4.09 8.64
N TRP A 237 -0.12 3.43 7.92
CA TRP A 237 0.58 2.23 8.36
C TRP A 237 1.67 2.58 9.37
N GLY A 238 1.31 2.54 10.66
CA GLY A 238 2.18 2.93 11.77
C GLY A 238 3.28 1.90 12.08
N ALA A 239 4.28 2.33 12.86
CA ALA A 239 5.36 1.47 13.33
C ALA A 239 4.82 0.22 14.07
N GLY A 240 5.39 -0.94 13.76
CA GLY A 240 5.01 -2.23 14.34
C GLY A 240 3.70 -2.83 13.82
N GLN A 241 2.88 -2.08 13.08
CA GLN A 241 1.66 -2.59 12.44
C GLN A 241 1.99 -3.44 11.20
N TYR A 242 0.98 -4.20 10.77
CA TYR A 242 1.07 -5.10 9.62
C TYR A 242 0.26 -4.57 8.45
N LEU A 243 0.81 -4.69 7.24
CA LEU A 243 0.12 -4.48 5.98
C LEU A 243 -0.13 -5.81 5.32
N TYR A 244 -1.40 -6.11 5.08
CA TYR A 244 -1.88 -7.27 4.33
C TYR A 244 -2.21 -6.80 2.91
N ILE A 245 -1.67 -7.47 1.90
CA ILE A 245 -1.98 -7.25 0.48
C ILE A 245 -2.34 -8.61 -0.11
N ALA A 246 -3.52 -8.77 -0.67
CA ALA A 246 -3.97 -10.07 -1.14
C ALA A 246 -4.79 -9.99 -2.42
N TRP A 247 -4.56 -10.96 -3.30
CA TRP A 247 -5.42 -11.23 -4.45
C TRP A 247 -6.44 -12.27 -4.04
N ASN A 248 -7.71 -11.97 -4.30
CA ASN A 248 -8.83 -12.87 -4.09
C ASN A 248 -9.17 -13.55 -5.42
N ASP A 249 -9.03 -14.87 -5.46
CA ASP A 249 -9.50 -15.72 -6.54
C ASP A 249 -10.82 -16.34 -6.10
N LEU A 250 -11.92 -15.68 -6.48
CA LEU A 250 -13.27 -16.18 -6.27
C LEU A 250 -13.63 -17.10 -7.43
N ASN A 251 -14.26 -18.22 -7.11
CA ASN A 251 -14.76 -19.13 -8.13
C ASN A 251 -15.80 -18.43 -9.00
N ASP A 252 -15.45 -18.21 -10.26
CA ASP A 252 -16.39 -17.72 -11.27
C ASP A 252 -17.30 -18.86 -11.74
N THR A 253 -18.42 -18.53 -12.38
CA THR A 253 -19.26 -19.55 -13.00
C THR A 253 -18.58 -20.10 -14.25
N GLY A 254 -18.24 -21.38 -14.23
CA GLY A 254 -17.69 -22.08 -15.39
C GLY A 254 -16.41 -22.82 -15.05
N ASN A 255 -15.61 -23.11 -16.08
CA ASN A 255 -14.26 -23.62 -15.88
C ASN A 255 -13.33 -22.42 -15.72
N ASP A 256 -12.49 -22.44 -14.69
CA ASP A 256 -11.61 -21.31 -14.35
C ASP A 256 -10.23 -21.43 -15.01
N ALA A 257 -9.62 -20.28 -15.27
CA ALA A 257 -8.24 -20.09 -15.67
C ALA A 257 -7.30 -20.25 -14.50
N THR A 258 -6.05 -20.58 -14.82
CA THR A 258 -4.96 -20.59 -13.85
C THR A 258 -4.08 -19.39 -14.12
N ALA A 259 -4.10 -18.43 -13.19
CA ALA A 259 -3.30 -17.23 -13.27
C ALA A 259 -2.69 -16.87 -11.91
N GLY A 260 -1.75 -15.93 -11.92
CA GLY A 260 -0.96 -15.56 -10.76
C GLY A 260 -0.17 -14.27 -10.96
N VAL A 261 0.72 -14.03 -10.00
CA VAL A 261 1.57 -12.86 -9.93
C VAL A 261 3.04 -13.26 -9.99
N ASP A 262 3.81 -12.44 -10.70
CA ASP A 262 5.25 -12.55 -10.83
C ASP A 262 5.92 -11.17 -10.76
N ASN A 263 7.24 -11.12 -10.53
CA ASN A 263 8.06 -9.91 -10.54
C ASN A 263 7.47 -8.78 -9.67
N PHE A 264 6.95 -9.15 -8.50
CA PHE A 264 6.35 -8.20 -7.56
C PHE A 264 7.41 -7.26 -7.02
N ARG A 265 7.07 -5.97 -6.95
CA ARG A 265 7.85 -4.94 -6.25
C ARG A 265 6.95 -4.03 -5.43
N LEU A 266 7.49 -3.61 -4.28
CA LEU A 266 6.86 -2.66 -3.38
C LEU A 266 7.90 -1.68 -2.85
N SER A 267 7.60 -0.39 -2.94
CA SER A 267 8.47 0.67 -2.42
C SER A 267 7.66 1.85 -1.94
N VAL A 268 8.26 2.70 -1.10
CA VAL A 268 7.73 4.05 -0.91
C VAL A 268 7.95 4.82 -2.23
N PRO A 269 6.92 5.51 -2.78
CA PRO A 269 7.08 6.25 -4.02
C PRO A 269 8.25 7.23 -3.93
N ALA A 270 9.13 7.23 -4.93
CA ALA A 270 10.26 8.14 -4.97
C ALA A 270 9.75 9.59 -4.86
N GLY A 271 10.28 10.34 -3.87
CA GLY A 271 9.90 11.74 -3.61
C GLY A 271 8.72 11.95 -2.66
N VAL A 272 8.18 10.91 -2.00
CA VAL A 272 7.13 11.05 -0.97
C VAL A 272 7.62 10.49 0.35
N ARG A 273 8.25 11.32 1.19
CA ARG A 273 8.70 10.93 2.53
C ARG A 273 7.64 11.26 3.57
N SER A 274 7.64 10.55 4.70
CA SER A 274 6.83 10.91 5.87
C SER A 274 7.68 11.71 6.85
N LEU A 275 7.39 13.00 6.93
CA LEU A 275 8.11 13.99 7.71
C LEU A 275 7.34 14.37 8.98
N THR A 276 8.04 14.53 10.09
CA THR A 276 7.46 15.09 11.33
C THR A 276 8.08 16.44 11.62
N TRP A 277 7.26 17.45 11.90
CA TRP A 277 7.72 18.78 12.27
C TRP A 277 8.43 18.72 13.62
N ALA A 278 9.71 19.09 13.63
CA ALA A 278 10.56 18.97 14.80
C ALA A 278 11.13 20.31 15.29
N LEU A 279 10.87 21.41 14.57
CA LEU A 279 11.35 22.76 14.93
C LEU A 279 12.86 22.78 15.23
N ILE A 280 13.66 22.14 14.37
CA ILE A 280 15.10 21.89 14.64
C ILE A 280 15.93 23.17 14.52
N VAL A 281 15.71 23.95 13.47
CA VAL A 281 16.48 25.16 13.17
C VAL A 281 15.68 26.41 13.52
N ASN A 282 14.45 26.52 13.02
CA ASN A 282 13.57 27.68 13.23
C ASN A 282 12.10 27.32 12.93
N GLY A 283 11.19 28.30 13.07
CA GLY A 283 9.75 28.15 12.82
C GLY A 283 9.30 28.11 11.35
N THR A 284 10.23 28.09 10.39
CA THR A 284 9.90 28.24 8.97
C THR A 284 9.71 26.89 8.28
N TRP A 285 8.55 26.69 7.64
CA TRP A 285 8.34 25.58 6.72
C TRP A 285 8.64 26.04 5.29
N ASP A 286 9.76 25.55 4.77
CA ASP A 286 10.25 25.81 3.41
C ASP A 286 10.95 24.56 2.84
N SER A 287 11.51 24.67 1.63
CA SER A 287 12.24 23.58 0.97
C SER A 287 13.76 23.57 1.21
N ALA A 288 14.28 24.40 2.12
CA ALA A 288 15.72 24.61 2.32
C ALA A 288 16.17 24.27 3.74
N THR A 289 15.33 24.56 4.73
CA THR A 289 15.62 24.48 6.15
C THR A 289 15.20 23.12 6.69
N ALA A 290 16.13 22.47 7.38
CA ALA A 290 15.95 21.11 7.89
C ALA A 290 15.14 21.05 9.20
N ASN A 291 13.91 21.57 9.19
CA ASN A 291 13.01 21.64 10.35
C ASN A 291 12.15 20.38 10.56
N PHE A 292 12.22 19.42 9.65
CA PHE A 292 11.54 18.13 9.77
C PHE A 292 12.50 17.02 10.16
N THR A 293 11.97 15.93 10.68
CA THR A 293 12.66 14.64 10.74
C THR A 293 12.06 13.66 9.76
N SER A 294 12.91 12.83 9.15
CA SER A 294 12.54 11.63 8.39
C SER A 294 13.32 10.46 8.99
N GLY A 295 12.64 9.50 9.62
CA GLY A 295 13.31 8.38 10.29
C GLY A 295 14.31 8.84 11.37
N GLY A 296 13.95 9.89 12.12
CA GLY A 296 14.80 10.48 13.16
C GLY A 296 15.94 11.39 12.68
N SER A 297 16.23 11.42 11.37
CA SER A 297 17.25 12.31 10.80
C SER A 297 16.63 13.65 10.38
N SER A 298 17.33 14.76 10.66
CA SER A 298 16.93 16.10 10.22
C SER A 298 16.91 16.21 8.70
N THR A 299 15.86 16.80 8.13
CA THR A 299 15.71 17.00 6.69
C THR A 299 14.81 18.19 6.36
N ALA A 300 15.02 18.79 5.20
CA ALA A 300 14.14 19.83 4.65
C ALA A 300 12.96 19.18 3.92
N PHE A 301 11.85 19.91 3.81
CA PHE A 301 10.69 19.47 3.05
C PHE A 301 10.96 19.48 1.54
N VAL A 302 10.41 18.51 0.82
CA VAL A 302 10.38 18.44 -0.63
C VAL A 302 8.93 18.22 -1.08
N ALA A 303 8.56 18.78 -2.23
CA ALA A 303 7.23 18.61 -2.79
C ALA A 303 6.83 17.12 -2.84
N ASN A 304 5.56 16.85 -2.54
CA ASN A 304 4.94 15.55 -2.37
C ASN A 304 5.26 14.80 -1.07
N ASP A 305 6.15 15.28 -0.20
CA ASP A 305 6.27 14.71 1.14
C ASP A 305 4.93 14.77 1.91
N ASN A 306 4.68 13.79 2.77
CA ASN A 306 3.66 13.86 3.80
C ASN A 306 4.25 14.53 5.03
N VAL A 307 3.54 15.48 5.63
CA VAL A 307 4.02 16.20 6.82
C VAL A 307 3.08 16.03 8.00
N THR A 308 3.64 15.89 9.20
CA THR A 308 2.89 15.72 10.45
C THR A 308 3.30 16.78 11.47
N PHE A 309 2.30 17.38 12.13
CA PHE A 309 2.43 18.35 13.22
C PHE A 309 1.67 17.81 14.44
N ASP A 310 2.38 17.21 15.38
CA ASP A 310 1.80 16.43 16.50
C ASP A 310 2.25 16.90 17.89
N ASN A 311 3.19 17.84 17.98
CA ASN A 311 3.71 18.32 19.25
C ASN A 311 2.65 19.12 20.03
N VAL A 312 2.42 18.73 21.29
CA VAL A 312 1.44 19.31 22.21
C VAL A 312 1.66 20.78 22.54
N ALA A 313 2.88 21.29 22.38
CA ALA A 313 3.19 22.70 22.53
C ALA A 313 2.58 23.55 21.40
N GLY A 314 2.35 22.96 20.24
CA GLY A 314 1.97 23.67 19.02
C GLY A 314 3.08 24.62 18.54
N GLY A 315 2.69 25.78 18.03
CA GLY A 315 3.61 26.83 17.59
C GLY A 315 3.14 27.56 16.34
N VAL A 316 3.89 28.59 15.97
CA VAL A 316 3.72 29.31 14.71
C VAL A 316 4.57 28.65 13.64
N ILE A 317 3.95 28.28 12.53
CA ILE A 317 4.59 27.69 11.35
C ILE A 317 4.57 28.73 10.24
N SER A 318 5.70 29.39 10.05
CA SER A 318 5.90 30.39 8.99
C SER A 318 6.08 29.67 7.65
N LEU A 319 5.04 29.66 6.83
CA LEU A 319 5.11 29.17 5.45
C LEU A 319 6.01 30.10 4.64
N SER A 320 6.86 29.53 3.80
CA SER A 320 7.70 30.27 2.87
C SER A 320 7.72 29.56 1.51
N GLY A 321 7.18 30.24 0.50
CA GLY A 321 6.95 29.71 -0.84
C GLY A 321 5.68 28.84 -0.97
N SER A 322 5.55 28.23 -2.14
CA SER A 322 4.40 27.40 -2.50
C SER A 322 4.67 25.93 -2.13
N LEU A 323 4.10 25.48 -1.02
CA LEU A 323 4.34 24.17 -0.44
C LEU A 323 3.28 23.18 -0.92
N ALA A 324 3.71 22.12 -1.61
CA ALA A 324 2.83 21.09 -2.19
C ALA A 324 3.07 19.71 -1.56
N PRO A 325 2.83 19.52 -0.24
CA PRO A 325 2.87 18.18 0.35
C PRO A 325 1.76 17.31 -0.21
N THR A 326 1.92 15.98 -0.19
CA THR A 326 0.81 15.08 -0.53
C THR A 326 -0.29 15.19 0.54
N SER A 327 0.11 15.22 1.82
CA SER A 327 -0.81 15.38 2.94
C SER A 327 -0.21 16.19 4.07
N VAL A 328 -1.07 16.87 4.82
CA VAL A 328 -0.74 17.56 6.07
C VAL A 328 -1.59 16.96 7.19
N THR A 329 -0.95 16.36 8.18
CA THR A 329 -1.63 15.90 9.39
C THR A 329 -1.32 16.83 10.55
N VAL A 330 -2.34 17.33 11.23
CA VAL A 330 -2.23 18.07 12.48
C VAL A 330 -2.96 17.27 13.55
N SER A 331 -2.21 16.64 14.45
CA SER A 331 -2.74 15.63 15.38
C SER A 331 -2.46 15.94 16.85
N ALA A 332 -1.89 17.11 17.16
CA ALA A 332 -1.58 17.50 18.53
C ALA A 332 -2.80 17.38 19.46
N THR A 333 -2.59 16.75 20.61
CA THR A 333 -3.64 16.49 21.60
C THR A 333 -4.01 17.73 22.41
N SER A 334 -3.17 18.78 22.38
CA SER A 334 -3.40 20.09 22.98
C SER A 334 -2.60 21.16 22.21
N GLY A 335 -2.65 22.41 22.67
CA GLY A 335 -1.90 23.50 22.07
C GLY A 335 -2.51 23.98 20.74
N THR A 336 -1.81 24.92 20.12
CA THR A 336 -2.28 25.60 18.89
C THR A 336 -1.17 25.63 17.87
N TYR A 337 -1.41 25.05 16.70
CA TYR A 337 -0.61 25.29 15.51
C TYR A 337 -1.21 26.43 14.70
N THR A 338 -0.41 27.46 14.41
CA THR A 338 -0.82 28.58 13.56
C THR A 338 0.02 28.57 12.30
N PHE A 339 -0.59 28.32 11.15
CA PHE A 339 0.10 28.38 9.86
C PHE A 339 -0.12 29.76 9.26
N ASN A 340 0.97 30.50 9.10
CA ASN A 340 0.98 31.86 8.61
C ASN A 340 2.01 32.05 7.50
N GLY A 341 1.69 32.88 6.54
CA GLY A 341 2.53 33.21 5.39
C GLY A 341 2.63 34.72 5.33
N ALA A 342 3.83 35.22 5.09
CA ALA A 342 4.05 36.66 5.05
C ALA A 342 3.41 37.30 3.80
N THR A 343 3.34 36.54 2.71
CA THR A 343 2.83 36.97 1.42
C THR A 343 1.81 35.99 0.84
N ALA A 344 1.12 36.36 -0.24
CA ALA A 344 0.20 35.46 -0.95
C ALA A 344 0.91 34.31 -1.69
N ALA A 345 2.24 34.37 -1.83
CA ALA A 345 3.04 33.28 -2.40
C ALA A 345 3.37 32.20 -1.35
N ASP A 346 3.22 32.51 -0.06
CA ASP A 346 3.55 31.65 1.07
C ASP A 346 2.31 30.84 1.49
N LYS A 347 2.14 29.68 0.86
CA LYS A 347 0.86 28.94 0.89
C LYS A 347 1.04 27.43 0.78
N ILE A 348 0.00 26.71 1.20
CA ILE A 348 -0.19 25.29 0.90
C ILE A 348 -1.00 25.18 -0.39
N THR A 349 -0.53 24.39 -1.35
CA THR A 349 -1.05 24.34 -2.72
C THR A 349 -1.27 22.92 -3.26
N GLY A 350 -1.84 22.82 -4.47
CA GLY A 350 -1.90 21.58 -5.24
C GLY A 350 -2.92 20.58 -4.72
N GLY A 351 -2.62 19.28 -4.86
CA GLY A 351 -3.51 18.19 -4.44
C GLY A 351 -3.57 17.95 -2.92
N THR A 352 -2.91 18.79 -2.10
CA THR A 352 -2.79 18.57 -0.67
C THR A 352 -4.14 18.41 0.03
N SER A 353 -4.28 17.36 0.84
CA SER A 353 -5.34 17.22 1.84
C SER A 353 -4.83 17.54 3.24
N ILE A 354 -5.62 18.23 4.04
CA ILE A 354 -5.32 18.50 5.45
C ILE A 354 -6.21 17.63 6.34
N ALA A 355 -5.61 16.86 7.25
CA ALA A 355 -6.30 16.08 8.27
C ALA A 355 -6.05 16.68 9.65
N LYS A 356 -7.12 17.07 10.35
CA LYS A 356 -7.10 17.57 11.73
C LYS A 356 -7.69 16.53 12.68
N SER A 357 -6.86 16.06 13.60
CA SER A 357 -7.22 15.15 14.70
C SER A 357 -6.60 15.65 16.02
N GLY A 358 -6.84 14.96 17.13
CA GLY A 358 -6.42 15.42 18.47
C GLY A 358 -7.21 16.64 18.96
N ALA A 359 -7.21 16.91 20.26
CA ALA A 359 -8.02 17.98 20.85
C ALA A 359 -7.44 19.40 20.68
N GLY A 360 -6.22 19.54 20.14
CA GLY A 360 -5.60 20.84 19.86
C GLY A 360 -6.29 21.67 18.77
N THR A 361 -5.77 22.88 18.54
CA THR A 361 -6.29 23.83 17.54
C THR A 361 -5.34 23.98 16.36
N LEU A 362 -5.89 24.00 15.14
CA LEU A 362 -5.21 24.46 13.92
C LEU A 362 -5.77 25.82 13.51
N ILE A 363 -4.93 26.82 13.36
CA ILE A 363 -5.28 28.14 12.83
C ILE A 363 -4.64 28.31 11.46
N LEU A 364 -5.44 28.63 10.45
CA LEU A 364 -4.99 28.92 9.09
C LEU A 364 -5.19 30.42 8.79
N THR A 365 -4.10 31.17 8.70
CA THR A 365 -4.14 32.62 8.40
C THR A 365 -3.62 32.96 7.01
N SER A 366 -2.96 32.03 6.31
CA SER A 366 -2.53 32.20 4.91
C SER A 366 -3.64 31.87 3.91
N ALA A 367 -3.68 32.60 2.79
CA ALA A 367 -4.49 32.16 1.65
C ALA A 367 -3.88 30.87 1.10
N ASN A 368 -4.70 29.84 0.94
CA ASN A 368 -4.29 28.54 0.43
C ASN A 368 -5.13 28.16 -0.79
N ASP A 369 -4.53 27.46 -1.74
CA ASP A 369 -5.21 27.01 -2.97
C ASP A 369 -5.12 25.49 -3.17
N PHE A 370 -4.85 24.74 -2.10
CA PHE A 370 -4.95 23.29 -2.13
C PHE A 370 -6.37 22.81 -2.45
N THR A 371 -6.46 21.68 -3.13
CA THR A 371 -7.69 21.11 -3.71
C THR A 371 -8.12 19.81 -3.03
N GLY A 372 -7.28 19.20 -2.18
CA GLY A 372 -7.58 17.95 -1.49
C GLY A 372 -8.58 18.08 -0.32
N GLY A 373 -8.83 19.31 0.14
CA GLY A 373 -9.82 19.60 1.17
C GLY A 373 -9.30 19.44 2.61
N VAL A 374 -10.20 19.67 3.57
CA VAL A 374 -9.91 19.59 5.01
C VAL A 374 -10.84 18.56 5.66
N THR A 375 -10.26 17.55 6.31
CA THR A 375 -10.98 16.54 7.09
C THR A 375 -10.73 16.76 8.57
N ILE A 376 -11.78 16.90 9.37
CA ILE A 376 -11.67 17.14 10.81
C ILE A 376 -12.32 15.98 11.56
N THR A 377 -11.51 15.21 12.28
CA THR A 377 -11.96 14.09 13.13
C THR A 377 -11.81 14.39 14.62
N GLY A 378 -11.13 15.48 14.99
CA GLY A 378 -11.01 15.94 16.38
C GLY A 378 -10.45 17.36 16.52
N GLY A 379 -10.78 18.03 17.63
CA GLY A 379 -10.28 19.37 17.98
C GLY A 379 -10.93 20.50 17.19
N THR A 380 -10.16 21.55 16.93
CA THR A 380 -10.64 22.80 16.34
C THR A 380 -9.82 23.22 15.12
N VAL A 381 -10.50 23.71 14.07
CA VAL A 381 -9.90 24.48 12.97
C VAL A 381 -10.44 25.91 13.01
N GLN A 382 -9.57 26.90 13.03
CA GLN A 382 -9.90 28.33 12.96
C GLN A 382 -9.28 28.96 11.72
N PHE A 383 -9.92 29.99 11.17
CA PHE A 383 -9.42 30.74 10.03
C PHE A 383 -9.95 32.18 10.03
N ASP A 384 -9.15 33.10 9.51
CA ASP A 384 -9.36 34.54 9.64
C ASP A 384 -9.88 35.24 8.36
N GLY A 385 -10.24 34.47 7.33
CA GLY A 385 -10.74 35.02 6.06
C GLY A 385 -11.23 33.97 5.06
N SER A 386 -11.76 34.42 3.93
CA SER A 386 -12.10 33.57 2.79
C SER A 386 -10.85 33.02 2.10
N GLY A 387 -10.89 31.78 1.62
CA GLY A 387 -9.77 31.16 0.89
C GLY A 387 -8.66 30.59 1.76
N ARG A 388 -8.86 30.46 3.08
CA ARG A 388 -7.89 29.81 3.99
C ARG A 388 -7.93 28.28 3.91
N LEU A 389 -9.08 27.71 3.54
CA LEU A 389 -9.35 26.27 3.52
C LEU A 389 -9.17 25.61 2.13
N GLY A 390 -8.53 26.30 1.19
CA GLY A 390 -8.41 25.81 -0.19
C GLY A 390 -9.75 25.78 -0.94
N SER A 391 -9.76 25.08 -2.07
CA SER A 391 -10.94 24.88 -2.93
C SER A 391 -11.50 23.45 -2.89
N GLY A 392 -10.89 22.57 -2.09
CA GLY A 392 -11.28 21.17 -1.96
C GLY A 392 -12.55 20.91 -1.13
N PRO A 393 -13.09 19.67 -1.17
CA PRO A 393 -14.27 19.28 -0.41
C PRO A 393 -14.10 19.53 1.09
N GLN A 394 -15.12 20.09 1.73
CA GLN A 394 -15.15 20.35 3.17
C GLN A 394 -16.13 19.36 3.82
N TRP A 395 -15.63 18.28 4.43
CA TRP A 395 -16.51 17.32 5.10
C TRP A 395 -16.87 17.80 6.51
N GLN A 396 -18.14 18.14 6.69
CA GLN A 396 -18.74 18.58 7.96
C GLN A 396 -19.73 17.53 8.47
N ARG A 397 -19.60 17.06 9.71
CA ARG A 397 -20.79 16.57 10.44
C ARG A 397 -21.58 17.82 10.87
N ARG A 398 -22.79 17.97 10.32
CA ARG A 398 -23.72 19.08 10.54
C ARG A 398 -23.69 19.57 11.98
N GLN A 399 -23.22 20.80 12.24
CA GLN A 399 -23.66 21.78 13.26
C GLN A 399 -22.60 22.91 13.43
N SER A 400 -22.40 23.81 12.46
CA SER A 400 -21.84 25.13 12.78
C SER A 400 -22.27 26.23 11.81
N ARG A 401 -22.57 27.39 12.39
CA ARG A 401 -23.06 28.61 11.74
C ARG A 401 -21.87 29.30 11.07
N GLN A 402 -21.83 29.32 9.74
CA GLN A 402 -20.83 30.07 8.97
C GLN A 402 -21.23 31.57 8.98
N HIS A 403 -20.34 32.46 9.42
CA HIS A 403 -20.41 33.88 9.11
C HIS A 403 -19.20 34.22 8.23
N PHE A 404 -19.47 34.67 7.00
CA PHE A 404 -18.44 35.04 6.03
C PHE A 404 -17.57 36.15 6.61
N GLY A 405 -16.32 35.83 6.95
CA GLY A 405 -15.32 36.78 7.43
C GLY A 405 -14.32 36.17 8.43
N ARG A 406 -14.79 35.36 9.39
CA ARG A 406 -13.97 34.59 10.35
C ARG A 406 -14.74 33.34 10.75
N GLY A 407 -14.06 32.20 10.86
CA GLY A 407 -14.73 30.93 11.12
C GLY A 407 -13.99 30.02 12.10
N ARG A 408 -14.79 29.21 12.79
CA ARG A 408 -14.33 28.15 13.72
C ARG A 408 -15.14 26.88 13.42
N ILE A 409 -14.45 25.75 13.31
CA ILE A 409 -15.04 24.43 13.13
C ILE A 409 -14.54 23.53 14.25
N ASP A 410 -15.45 22.97 15.05
CA ASP A 410 -15.15 22.09 16.19
C ASP A 410 -15.81 20.72 16.01
N VAL A 411 -15.13 19.66 16.46
CA VAL A 411 -15.74 18.34 16.64
C VAL A 411 -15.93 18.11 18.14
N GLY A 412 -17.13 18.39 18.65
CA GLY A 412 -17.47 18.20 20.06
C GLY A 412 -17.83 16.75 20.39
N GLN A 413 -17.26 16.20 21.47
CA GLN A 413 -17.87 15.06 22.16
C GLN A 413 -19.16 15.55 22.81
N CYS A 414 -20.29 14.94 22.48
CA CYS A 414 -21.60 15.33 23.01
C CYS A 414 -21.99 14.41 24.18
N PRO A 415 -22.00 14.87 25.44
CA PRO A 415 -23.00 14.43 26.38
C PRO A 415 -24.28 15.24 26.13
N LEU A 416 -25.39 14.52 25.97
CA LEU A 416 -26.72 15.07 25.80
C LEU A 416 -27.07 16.04 26.94
N ASP A 417 -27.53 17.24 26.62
CA ASP A 417 -28.63 17.82 27.40
C ASP A 417 -29.57 18.65 26.52
N ARG A 418 -30.84 18.28 26.55
CA ARG A 418 -31.94 18.94 25.86
C ARG A 418 -32.77 19.66 26.91
N ARG A 419 -32.99 20.96 26.64
CA ARG A 419 -34.06 21.86 27.13
C ARG A 419 -33.67 22.75 28.31
N GLN A 420 -33.61 24.05 28.06
CA GLN A 420 -34.80 24.89 28.26
C GLN A 420 -34.69 26.22 27.51
N TRP A 421 -35.72 26.50 26.72
CA TRP A 421 -36.05 27.78 26.14
C TRP A 421 -36.60 28.71 27.23
N ARG A 422 -36.21 29.99 27.26
CA ARG A 422 -37.14 31.11 27.47
C ARG A 422 -36.65 32.36 26.73
N HIS A 423 -37.55 32.91 25.92
CA HIS A 423 -37.47 34.26 25.36
C HIS A 423 -37.56 35.30 26.48
N TYR A 424 -36.77 36.36 26.38
CA TYR A 424 -37.24 37.75 26.34
C TYR A 424 -36.28 38.56 25.46
#